data_AF-O28955-F1
#
_entry.id   AF-O28955-F1
#
_cell.length_a   1.000
_cell.length_b   1.000
_cell.length_c   1.000
_cell.angle_alpha   90.00
_cell.angle_beta   90.00
_cell.angle_gamma   90.00
#
_symmetry.space_group_name_H-M   'P 1'
#
loop_
_entity.id
_entity.type
_entity.pdbx_description
1 polymer ?
#
loop_
_entity_poly.entity_id
_entity_poly.type
_entity_poly.pdbx_seq_one_letter_code
_entity_poly.pdbx_strand_id
1 'polypeptide(L)'
;MDVIVGGGKYGVEAARFLEKRSRDYVIIDRNPECLAMRELDLVRVDSIEEVKEGRYFLKGGIEILPSLLKFKPEYIFPTAPLHVAAEALRLKFDLKPWNEVLDCIIGNLPARVVVSAGRGSVVVSYNRDADCLEKCSAPDICPVTKIKKPCPMHDLVKFAYPDAFVLISRQLEPGLGAISGEELAKLMKQAEKREKIVVATACRCHGVITALKRA
;
A
#
# COMPACT_ATOMS: atom_id res chain seq x y z
N MET A 1 5.86 9.55 -14.09
CA MET A 1 6.56 9.55 -12.80
C MET A 1 5.76 8.73 -11.80
N ASP A 2 6.16 7.48 -11.57
CA ASP A 2 5.58 6.61 -10.55
C ASP A 2 6.23 6.86 -9.18
N VAL A 3 5.59 6.38 -8.10
CA VAL A 3 6.06 6.62 -6.73
C VAL A 3 6.33 5.32 -6.01
N ILE A 4 7.49 5.21 -5.39
CA ILE A 4 7.86 4.08 -4.52
C ILE A 4 7.98 4.60 -3.10
N VAL A 5 7.21 4.00 -2.17
CA VAL A 5 7.16 4.42 -0.78
C VAL A 5 7.98 3.44 0.06
N GLY A 6 9.24 3.77 0.31
CA GLY A 6 10.19 2.93 1.04
C GLY A 6 11.30 2.39 0.13
N GLY A 7 12.55 2.73 0.44
CA GLY A 7 13.76 2.37 -0.29
C GLY A 7 14.47 1.11 0.23
N GLY A 8 13.72 0.18 0.83
CA GLY A 8 14.23 -1.15 1.23
C GLY A 8 14.25 -2.16 0.07
N LYS A 9 14.37 -3.46 0.40
CA LYS A 9 14.41 -4.57 -0.58
C LYS A 9 13.32 -4.47 -1.65
N TYR A 10 12.06 -4.40 -1.24
CA TYR A 10 10.93 -4.31 -2.19
C TYR A 10 10.89 -2.98 -2.96
N GLY A 11 11.44 -1.90 -2.39
CA GLY A 11 11.60 -0.63 -3.10
C GLY A 11 12.61 -0.72 -4.24
N VAL A 12 13.72 -1.43 -4.03
CA VAL A 12 14.70 -1.73 -5.07
C VAL A 12 14.11 -2.60 -6.16
N GLU A 13 13.33 -3.63 -5.79
CA GLU A 13 12.63 -4.48 -6.77
C GLU A 13 11.63 -3.68 -7.60
N ALA A 14 10.84 -2.80 -6.97
CA ALA A 14 9.94 -1.88 -7.66
C ALA A 14 10.68 -0.96 -8.63
N ALA A 15 11.80 -0.36 -8.20
CA ALA A 15 12.61 0.51 -9.04
C ALA A 15 13.15 -0.24 -10.27
N ARG A 16 13.74 -1.43 -10.08
CA ARG A 16 14.22 -2.28 -11.18
C ARG A 16 13.11 -2.70 -12.13
N PHE A 17 11.89 -2.94 -11.62
CA PHE A 17 10.72 -3.22 -12.45
C PHE A 17 10.37 -2.04 -13.37
N LEU A 18 10.45 -0.81 -12.86
CA LEU A 18 10.19 0.43 -13.59
C LEU A 18 11.31 0.75 -14.60
N GLU A 19 12.58 0.55 -14.22
CA GLU A 19 13.74 0.77 -15.08
C GLU A 19 13.69 -0.12 -16.33
N LYS A 20 13.35 -1.40 -16.16
CA LYS A 20 13.14 -2.33 -17.30
C LYS A 20 12.07 -1.87 -18.28
N ARG A 21 11.19 -0.96 -17.86
CA ARG A 21 10.10 -0.38 -18.65
C ARG A 21 10.36 1.06 -19.05
N SER A 22 11.57 1.59 -18.80
CA SER A 22 11.96 2.98 -19.08
C SER A 22 10.98 3.98 -18.47
N ARG A 23 10.52 3.72 -17.24
CA ARG A 23 9.57 4.58 -16.52
C ARG A 23 10.29 5.43 -15.49
N ASP A 24 9.96 6.71 -15.46
CA ASP A 24 10.44 7.64 -14.44
C ASP A 24 9.80 7.34 -13.08
N TYR A 25 10.60 7.46 -12.02
CA TYR A 25 10.11 7.22 -10.66
C TYR A 25 10.82 8.06 -9.60
N VAL A 26 10.12 8.25 -8.48
CA VAL A 26 10.67 8.82 -7.26
C VAL A 26 10.51 7.83 -6.11
N ILE A 27 11.60 7.60 -5.39
CA ILE A 27 11.60 6.83 -4.15
C ILE A 27 11.57 7.81 -2.98
N ILE A 28 10.63 7.61 -2.05
CA ILE A 28 10.62 8.29 -0.75
C ILE A 28 11.06 7.35 0.35
N ASP A 29 12.04 7.79 1.15
CA ASP A 29 12.44 7.10 2.39
C ASP A 29 12.95 8.12 3.41
N ARG A 30 12.76 7.85 4.70
CA ARG A 30 13.29 8.69 5.78
C ARG A 30 14.80 8.55 5.92
N ASN A 31 15.34 7.38 5.56
CA ASN A 31 16.75 7.09 5.60
C ASN A 31 17.42 7.47 4.28
N PRO A 32 18.27 8.52 4.23
CA PRO A 32 19.00 8.89 3.01
C PRO A 32 20.05 7.86 2.60
N GLU A 33 20.35 6.88 3.45
CA GLU A 33 21.24 5.75 3.16
C GLU A 33 20.48 4.44 3.00
N CYS A 34 19.19 4.48 2.64
CA CYS A 34 18.40 3.27 2.41
C CYS A 34 19.02 2.39 1.31
N LEU A 35 18.60 1.13 1.22
CA LEU A 35 19.14 0.16 0.27
C LEU A 35 19.09 0.68 -1.18
N ALA A 36 17.99 1.33 -1.56
CA ALA A 36 17.83 1.93 -2.88
C ALA A 36 18.92 2.97 -3.21
N MET A 37 19.30 3.83 -2.27
CA MET A 37 20.38 4.80 -2.48
C MET A 37 21.77 4.15 -2.61
N ARG A 38 21.94 2.92 -2.12
CA ARG A 38 23.21 2.18 -2.22
C ARG A 38 23.31 1.33 -3.48
N GLU A 39 22.18 0.82 -3.97
CA GLU A 39 22.14 -0.11 -5.11
C GLU A 39 21.75 0.53 -6.44
N LEU A 40 21.13 1.72 -6.42
CA LEU A 40 20.59 2.38 -7.60
C LEU A 40 21.26 3.73 -7.81
N ASP A 41 21.44 4.09 -9.07
CA ASP A 41 21.95 5.39 -9.51
C ASP A 41 20.81 6.43 -9.52
N LEU A 42 20.49 6.95 -8.34
CA LEU A 42 19.39 7.90 -8.11
C LEU A 42 19.91 9.31 -7.92
N VAL A 43 19.25 10.28 -8.55
CA VAL A 43 19.48 11.69 -8.29
C VAL A 43 18.78 12.06 -6.98
N ARG A 44 19.57 12.42 -5.97
CA ARG A 44 19.02 12.94 -4.72
C ARG A 44 18.52 14.38 -4.93
N VAL A 45 17.29 14.62 -4.48
CA VAL A 45 16.66 15.94 -4.45
C VAL A 45 16.15 16.24 -3.04
N ASP A 46 16.11 17.52 -2.68
CA ASP A 46 15.65 17.95 -1.35
C ASP A 46 14.21 18.47 -1.38
N SER A 47 13.68 18.77 -2.57
CA SER A 47 12.30 19.22 -2.77
C SER A 47 11.58 18.46 -3.90
N ILE A 48 10.25 18.50 -3.86
CA ILE A 48 9.42 17.86 -4.90
C ILE A 48 9.54 18.64 -6.22
N GLU A 49 9.85 19.93 -6.15
CA GLU A 49 9.93 20.86 -7.28
C GLU A 49 11.12 20.57 -8.19
N GLU A 50 12.16 19.91 -7.67
CA GLU A 50 13.32 19.45 -8.42
C GLU A 50 13.07 18.15 -9.21
N VAL A 51 12.02 17.41 -8.86
CA VAL A 51 11.64 16.16 -9.54
C VAL A 51 11.03 16.49 -10.90
N LYS A 52 11.70 16.05 -11.97
CA LYS A 52 11.26 16.21 -13.36
C LYS A 52 11.04 14.85 -14.03
N GLU A 53 11.90 14.48 -14.97
CA GLU A 53 11.98 13.17 -15.62
C GLU A 53 13.25 12.47 -15.16
N GLY A 54 13.22 11.15 -15.03
CA GLY A 54 14.32 10.35 -14.52
C GLY A 54 14.02 9.64 -13.19
N ARG A 55 15.10 9.41 -12.43
CA ARG A 55 15.13 8.51 -11.28
C ARG A 55 15.59 9.27 -10.05
N TYR A 56 14.66 9.52 -9.14
CA TYR A 56 14.89 10.43 -8.02
C TYR A 56 14.77 9.74 -6.67
N PHE A 57 15.57 10.20 -5.72
CA PHE A 57 15.37 9.94 -4.31
C PHE A 57 15.01 11.24 -3.60
N LEU A 58 13.91 11.21 -2.86
CA LEU A 58 13.47 12.33 -2.03
C LEU A 58 13.41 11.88 -0.57
N LYS A 59 14.25 12.50 0.26
CA LYS A 59 14.28 12.22 1.69
C LYS A 59 12.98 12.69 2.34
N GLY A 60 12.25 11.78 2.97
CA GLY A 60 11.09 12.11 3.78
C GLY A 60 10.16 10.94 4.03
N GLY A 61 9.11 11.17 4.82
CA GLY A 61 8.14 10.15 5.13
C GLY A 61 6.91 10.17 4.22
N ILE A 62 5.95 9.34 4.62
CA ILE A 62 4.66 9.16 3.95
C ILE A 62 3.84 10.46 3.82
N GLU A 63 4.10 11.46 4.66
CA GLU A 63 3.50 12.80 4.59
C GLU A 63 3.73 13.53 3.26
N ILE A 64 4.76 13.14 2.51
CA ILE A 64 5.09 13.71 1.19
C ILE A 64 4.25 13.10 0.06
N LEU A 65 3.76 11.86 0.24
CA LEU A 65 3.02 11.12 -0.78
C LEU A 65 1.83 11.89 -1.39
N PRO A 66 0.96 12.56 -0.60
CA PRO A 66 -0.14 13.36 -1.15
C PRO A 66 0.33 14.41 -2.16
N SER A 67 1.48 15.04 -1.93
CA SER A 67 2.04 16.06 -2.81
C SER A 67 2.62 15.47 -4.10
N LEU A 68 3.15 14.24 -4.05
CA LEU A 68 3.63 13.51 -5.23
C LEU A 68 2.52 13.07 -6.17
N LEU A 69 1.27 13.02 -5.72
CA LEU A 69 0.12 12.74 -6.59
C LEU A 69 -0.07 13.80 -7.68
N LYS A 70 0.55 14.99 -7.56
CA LYS A 70 0.56 16.02 -8.61
C LYS A 70 1.17 15.50 -9.92
N PHE A 71 2.08 14.53 -9.83
CA PHE A 71 2.70 13.88 -10.98
C PHE A 71 1.82 12.84 -11.68
N LYS A 72 0.61 12.59 -11.15
CA LYS A 72 -0.35 11.60 -11.66
C LYS A 72 0.32 10.23 -11.89
N PRO A 73 0.94 9.64 -10.84
CA PRO A 73 1.56 8.32 -10.97
C PRO A 73 0.52 7.30 -11.44
N GLU A 74 0.92 6.42 -12.37
CA GLU A 74 0.10 5.27 -12.73
C GLU A 74 0.15 4.26 -11.57
N TYR A 75 1.36 4.02 -11.07
CA TYR A 75 1.66 3.09 -10.00
C TYR A 75 2.22 3.80 -8.77
N ILE A 76 1.71 3.39 -7.62
CA ILE A 76 2.30 3.66 -6.32
C ILE A 76 2.67 2.31 -5.71
N PHE A 77 3.93 2.12 -5.37
CA PHE A 77 4.45 0.89 -4.78
C PHE A 77 4.52 1.05 -3.26
N PRO A 78 3.61 0.39 -2.50
CA PRO A 78 3.57 0.52 -1.05
C PRO A 78 4.57 -0.44 -0.39
N THR A 79 5.87 -0.15 -0.50
CA THR A 79 6.96 -1.05 -0.08
C THR A 79 7.40 -0.84 1.38
N ALA A 80 6.95 0.22 2.03
CA ALA A 80 7.18 0.52 3.43
C ALA A 80 6.33 -0.41 4.33
N PRO A 81 6.82 -0.77 5.54
CA PRO A 81 6.13 -1.67 6.46
C PRO A 81 4.99 -0.96 7.23
N LEU A 82 4.08 -0.32 6.52
CA LEU A 82 2.90 0.37 7.04
C LEU A 82 1.76 0.34 6.02
N HIS A 83 0.54 0.62 6.44
CA HIS A 83 -0.59 0.76 5.51
C HIS A 83 -0.52 2.13 4.81
N VAL A 84 0.23 2.18 3.69
CA VAL A 84 0.60 3.43 2.96
C VAL A 84 -0.59 4.35 2.71
N ALA A 85 -1.69 3.83 2.16
CA ALA A 85 -2.86 4.63 1.86
C ALA A 85 -3.50 5.22 3.12
N ALA A 86 -3.71 4.41 4.16
CA ALA A 86 -4.31 4.86 5.42
C ALA A 86 -3.42 5.86 6.15
N GLU A 87 -2.11 5.62 6.19
CA GLU A 87 -1.18 6.49 6.89
C GLU A 87 -1.04 7.85 6.19
N ALA A 88 -1.05 7.87 4.86
CA ALA A 88 -1.06 9.11 4.10
C ALA A 88 -2.32 9.94 4.38
N LEU A 89 -3.51 9.30 4.46
CA LEU A 89 -4.75 9.97 4.87
C LEU A 89 -4.68 10.49 6.31
N ARG A 90 -4.19 9.64 7.22
CA ARG A 90 -4.11 9.93 8.66
C ARG A 90 -3.28 11.18 8.91
N LEU A 91 -2.09 11.26 8.32
CA LEU A 91 -1.22 12.41 8.47
C LEU A 91 -1.75 13.64 7.73
N LYS A 92 -2.30 13.48 6.52
CA LYS A 92 -2.77 14.62 5.72
C LYS A 92 -3.97 15.33 6.34
N PHE A 93 -4.87 14.59 6.98
CA PHE A 93 -6.14 15.11 7.49
C PHE A 93 -6.29 15.04 9.01
N ASP A 94 -5.19 14.76 9.73
CA ASP A 94 -5.13 14.59 11.19
C ASP A 94 -6.20 13.63 11.74
N LEU A 95 -6.31 12.46 11.11
CA LEU A 95 -7.30 11.45 11.51
C LEU A 95 -6.74 10.58 12.63
N LYS A 96 -7.66 10.00 13.42
CA LYS A 96 -7.36 9.05 14.50
C LYS A 96 -7.92 7.67 14.17
N PRO A 97 -7.33 6.59 14.72
CA PRO A 97 -7.91 5.26 14.62
C PRO A 97 -9.37 5.22 15.10
N TRP A 98 -10.24 4.62 14.30
CA TRP A 98 -11.62 4.34 14.67
C TRP A 98 -11.72 2.87 15.10
N ASN A 99 -11.56 2.59 16.39
CA ASN A 99 -11.53 1.21 16.90
C ASN A 99 -12.91 0.58 16.96
N GLU A 100 -13.95 1.39 17.19
CA GLU A 100 -15.32 0.95 17.44
C GLU A 100 -15.94 0.20 16.25
N VAL A 101 -15.47 0.46 15.02
CA VAL A 101 -15.94 -0.26 13.82
C VAL A 101 -15.23 -1.59 13.60
N LEU A 102 -14.13 -1.87 14.31
CA LEU A 102 -13.35 -3.09 14.07
C LEU A 102 -14.14 -4.34 14.41
N ASP A 103 -14.93 -4.33 15.49
CA ASP A 103 -15.75 -5.50 15.85
C ASP A 103 -16.75 -5.87 14.74
N CYS A 104 -17.32 -4.85 14.08
CA CYS A 104 -18.18 -5.05 12.91
C CYS A 104 -17.40 -5.65 11.73
N ILE A 105 -16.23 -5.09 11.40
CA ILE A 105 -15.38 -5.58 10.29
C ILE A 105 -14.93 -7.02 10.55
N ILE A 106 -14.44 -7.31 11.76
CA ILE A 106 -13.93 -8.63 12.15
C ILE A 106 -15.07 -9.65 12.21
N GLY A 107 -16.24 -9.26 12.71
CA GLY A 107 -17.44 -10.12 12.75
C GLY A 107 -17.88 -10.61 11.36
N ASN A 108 -17.57 -9.85 10.31
CA ASN A 108 -17.87 -10.22 8.92
C ASN A 108 -16.71 -10.92 8.19
N LEU A 109 -15.56 -11.13 8.85
CA LEU A 109 -14.41 -11.83 8.29
C LEU A 109 -14.33 -13.26 8.85
N PRO A 110 -14.00 -14.27 8.02
CA PRO A 110 -13.65 -15.58 8.52
C PRO A 110 -12.46 -15.49 9.49
N ALA A 111 -12.59 -15.99 10.71
CA ALA A 111 -11.52 -15.94 11.71
C ALA A 111 -10.18 -16.54 11.22
N ARG A 112 -10.24 -17.50 10.28
CA ARG A 112 -9.05 -18.12 9.66
C ARG A 112 -8.19 -17.16 8.84
N VAL A 113 -8.75 -16.06 8.32
CA VAL A 113 -7.99 -15.10 7.53
C VAL A 113 -7.44 -13.93 8.35
N VAL A 114 -7.90 -13.74 9.59
CA VAL A 114 -7.48 -12.61 10.43
C VAL A 114 -6.11 -12.92 11.04
N VAL A 115 -5.09 -12.16 10.65
CA VAL A 115 -3.72 -12.27 11.18
C VAL A 115 -3.60 -11.50 12.49
N SER A 116 -4.04 -10.25 12.49
CA SER A 116 -4.00 -9.37 13.66
C SER A 116 -5.05 -8.27 13.54
N ALA A 117 -5.43 -7.71 14.70
CA ALA A 117 -6.31 -6.56 14.77
C ALA A 117 -5.87 -5.62 15.91
N GLY A 118 -5.99 -4.32 15.69
CA GLY A 118 -5.65 -3.29 16.67
C GLY A 118 -5.37 -1.93 16.03
N ARG A 119 -5.46 -0.87 16.83
CA ARG A 119 -5.20 0.53 16.40
C ARG A 119 -5.96 0.91 15.13
N GLY A 120 -7.26 0.63 15.11
CA GLY A 120 -8.13 0.89 13.96
C GLY A 120 -7.81 0.05 12.74
N SER A 121 -6.99 -1.00 12.83
CA SER A 121 -6.57 -1.80 11.68
C SER A 121 -6.79 -3.29 11.87
N VAL A 122 -7.03 -4.00 10.77
CA VAL A 122 -7.11 -5.46 10.67
C VAL A 122 -6.22 -5.92 9.53
N VAL A 123 -5.31 -6.86 9.80
CA VAL A 123 -4.48 -7.51 8.78
C VAL A 123 -5.10 -8.86 8.45
N VAL A 124 -5.30 -9.12 7.17
CA VAL A 124 -5.90 -10.36 6.66
C VAL A 124 -5.00 -11.07 5.66
N SER A 125 -4.97 -12.40 5.70
CA SER A 125 -4.20 -13.24 4.79
C SER A 125 -4.81 -14.64 4.69
N TYR A 126 -4.88 -15.19 3.47
CA TYR A 126 -5.17 -16.63 3.31
C TYR A 126 -4.01 -17.53 3.76
N ASN A 127 -2.79 -16.98 3.81
CA ASN A 127 -1.62 -17.61 4.39
C ASN A 127 -1.33 -16.94 5.74
N ARG A 128 -2.20 -17.19 6.73
CA ARG A 128 -2.16 -16.51 8.04
C ARG A 128 -0.94 -16.92 8.88
N ASP A 129 -0.65 -18.21 8.89
CA ASP A 129 0.23 -18.83 9.89
C ASP A 129 1.63 -19.18 9.33
N ALA A 130 1.95 -18.76 8.10
CA ALA A 130 3.24 -19.02 7.48
C ALA A 130 3.68 -17.86 6.57
N ASP A 131 4.98 -17.79 6.32
CA ASP A 131 5.55 -16.82 5.40
C ASP A 131 5.20 -17.13 3.94
N CYS A 132 5.07 -16.09 3.14
CA CYS A 132 4.88 -16.22 1.69
C CYS A 132 6.22 -16.48 0.99
N LEU A 133 6.16 -17.16 -0.17
CA LEU A 133 7.28 -17.19 -1.09
C LEU A 133 7.56 -15.77 -1.60
N GLU A 134 8.82 -15.35 -1.64
CA GLU A 134 9.18 -13.98 -2.02
C GLU A 134 8.65 -13.58 -3.40
N LYS A 135 8.81 -14.46 -4.40
CA LYS A 135 8.33 -14.27 -5.78
C LYS A 135 7.07 -15.06 -6.06
N CYS A 136 6.11 -15.05 -5.13
CA CYS A 136 4.84 -15.74 -5.32
C CYS A 136 4.04 -15.10 -6.47
N SER A 137 3.50 -15.92 -7.37
CA SER A 137 2.63 -15.47 -8.47
C SER A 137 1.16 -15.27 -8.06
N ALA A 138 0.82 -15.44 -6.77
CA ALA A 138 -0.54 -15.44 -6.24
C ALA A 138 -1.56 -16.35 -6.98
N PRO A 139 -1.22 -17.64 -7.23
CA PRO A 139 -2.15 -18.58 -7.85
C PRO A 139 -3.35 -18.87 -6.94
N ASP A 140 -4.43 -19.47 -7.44
CA ASP A 140 -5.63 -19.75 -6.64
C ASP A 140 -5.36 -20.70 -5.46
N ILE A 141 -4.49 -21.69 -5.66
CA ILE A 141 -4.04 -22.59 -4.61
C ILE A 141 -2.72 -22.07 -4.05
N CYS A 142 -2.67 -21.73 -2.76
CA CYS A 142 -1.44 -21.25 -2.14
C CYS A 142 -0.33 -22.32 -2.23
N PRO A 143 0.86 -22.00 -2.76
CA PRO A 143 1.94 -22.98 -2.88
C PRO A 143 2.51 -23.39 -1.51
N VAL A 144 2.33 -22.56 -0.47
CA VAL A 144 2.78 -22.82 0.91
C VAL A 144 1.74 -23.66 1.66
N THR A 145 0.52 -23.14 1.83
CA THR A 145 -0.51 -23.79 2.67
C THR A 145 -1.36 -24.82 1.94
N LYS A 146 -1.26 -24.89 0.62
CA LYS A 146 -2.12 -25.71 -0.26
C LYS A 146 -3.61 -25.37 -0.19
N ILE A 147 -3.97 -24.27 0.46
CA ILE A 147 -5.35 -23.80 0.53
C ILE A 147 -5.77 -23.22 -0.82
N LYS A 148 -6.93 -23.66 -1.32
CA LYS A 148 -7.65 -23.02 -2.42
C LYS A 148 -8.39 -21.79 -1.87
N LYS A 149 -8.12 -20.61 -2.44
CA LYS A 149 -8.81 -19.38 -2.07
C LYS A 149 -10.28 -19.46 -2.52
N PRO A 150 -11.23 -19.05 -1.68
CA PRO A 150 -12.63 -18.98 -2.09
C PRO A 150 -12.88 -17.84 -3.10
N CYS A 151 -12.14 -16.74 -2.94
CA CYS A 151 -12.16 -15.56 -3.80
C CYS A 151 -10.84 -14.78 -3.62
N PRO A 152 -10.60 -13.71 -4.40
CA PRO A 152 -9.58 -12.72 -4.08
C PRO A 152 -9.83 -12.02 -2.73
N MET A 153 -8.77 -11.74 -1.98
CA MET A 153 -8.90 -11.08 -0.67
C MET A 153 -9.58 -9.70 -0.75
N HIS A 154 -9.38 -8.92 -1.81
CA HIS A 154 -10.08 -7.64 -1.99
C HIS A 154 -11.61 -7.79 -2.04
N ASP A 155 -12.13 -8.91 -2.55
CA ASP A 155 -13.57 -9.19 -2.59
C ASP A 155 -14.09 -9.57 -1.20
N LEU A 156 -13.31 -10.37 -0.46
CA LEU A 156 -13.64 -10.71 0.93
C LEU A 156 -13.63 -9.47 1.84
N VAL A 157 -12.68 -8.57 1.64
CA VAL A 157 -12.61 -7.29 2.37
C VAL A 157 -13.81 -6.40 2.01
N LYS A 158 -14.18 -6.32 0.73
CA LYS A 158 -15.35 -5.54 0.29
C LYS A 158 -16.65 -6.13 0.84
N PHE A 159 -16.75 -7.44 0.93
CA PHE A 159 -17.86 -8.13 1.60
C PHE A 159 -17.92 -7.80 3.09
N ALA A 160 -16.77 -7.84 3.78
CA ALA A 160 -16.71 -7.60 5.23
C ALA A 160 -17.13 -6.17 5.63
N TYR A 161 -16.83 -5.19 4.77
CA TYR A 161 -17.27 -3.82 4.97
C TYR A 161 -17.56 -3.13 3.63
N PRO A 162 -18.82 -3.16 3.14
CA PRO A 162 -19.20 -2.62 1.84
C PRO A 162 -18.90 -1.13 1.66
N ASP A 163 -18.87 -0.35 2.73
CA ASP A 163 -18.57 1.09 2.69
C ASP A 163 -17.06 1.40 2.65
N ALA A 164 -16.18 0.38 2.65
CA ALA A 164 -14.75 0.57 2.56
C ALA A 164 -14.32 1.05 1.16
N PHE A 165 -13.34 1.94 1.15
CA PHE A 165 -12.52 2.22 -0.03
C PHE A 165 -11.44 1.16 -0.17
N VAL A 166 -11.65 0.21 -1.07
CA VAL A 166 -10.71 -0.88 -1.31
C VAL A 166 -9.80 -0.51 -2.49
N LEU A 167 -8.55 -0.19 -2.20
CA LEU A 167 -7.49 -0.07 -3.19
C LEU A 167 -6.97 -1.47 -3.52
N ILE A 168 -7.15 -1.89 -4.77
CA ILE A 168 -6.68 -3.19 -5.22
C ILE A 168 -5.18 -3.08 -5.49
N SER A 169 -4.38 -3.80 -4.71
CA SER A 169 -2.96 -3.99 -5.00
C SER A 169 -2.82 -4.98 -6.14
N ARG A 170 -2.60 -4.46 -7.35
CA ARG A 170 -2.42 -5.26 -8.58
C ARG A 170 -1.02 -5.84 -8.60
N GLN A 171 -0.92 -7.15 -8.79
CA GLN A 171 0.37 -7.80 -8.98
C GLN A 171 0.90 -7.48 -10.37
N LEU A 172 2.09 -6.88 -10.43
CA LEU A 172 2.74 -6.49 -11.69
C LEU A 172 3.76 -7.52 -12.16
N GLU A 173 4.41 -8.20 -11.21
CA GLU A 173 5.22 -9.40 -11.42
C GLU A 173 5.18 -10.27 -10.14
N PRO A 174 5.63 -11.54 -10.18
CA PRO A 174 5.61 -12.39 -8.98
C PRO A 174 6.37 -11.74 -7.81
N GLY A 175 5.66 -11.53 -6.69
CA GLY A 175 6.20 -10.85 -5.49
C GLY A 175 6.04 -9.33 -5.46
N LEU A 176 5.68 -8.68 -6.56
CA LEU A 176 5.61 -7.21 -6.64
C LEU A 176 4.21 -6.73 -6.99
N GLY A 177 3.65 -5.87 -6.14
CA GLY A 177 2.35 -5.24 -6.35
C GLY A 177 2.41 -3.73 -6.23
N ALA A 178 1.45 -3.07 -6.87
CA ALA A 178 1.23 -1.62 -6.78
C ALA A 178 -0.26 -1.29 -6.70
N ILE A 179 -0.57 -0.14 -6.11
CA ILE A 179 -1.90 0.47 -6.16
C ILE A 179 -1.95 1.53 -7.27
N SER A 180 -3.14 1.80 -7.80
CA SER A 180 -3.32 2.88 -8.77
C SER A 180 -3.14 4.25 -8.10
N GLY A 181 -2.33 5.10 -8.70
CA GLY A 181 -2.19 6.48 -8.23
C GLY A 181 -3.46 7.31 -8.41
N GLU A 182 -4.24 7.03 -9.46
CA GLU A 182 -5.55 7.65 -9.68
C GLU A 182 -6.56 7.27 -8.59
N GLU A 183 -6.62 5.99 -8.21
CA GLU A 183 -7.50 5.52 -7.13
C GLU A 183 -7.10 6.14 -5.78
N LEU A 184 -5.80 6.24 -5.49
CA LEU A 184 -5.33 6.91 -4.27
C LEU A 184 -5.67 8.40 -4.28
N ALA A 185 -5.54 9.09 -5.43
CA ALA A 185 -5.92 10.50 -5.55
C ALA A 185 -7.44 10.71 -5.37
N LYS A 186 -8.27 9.79 -5.89
CA LYS A 186 -9.72 9.77 -5.65
C LYS A 186 -10.01 9.57 -4.17
N LEU A 187 -9.35 8.62 -3.51
CA LEU A 187 -9.48 8.37 -2.07
C LEU A 187 -9.14 9.62 -1.25
N MET A 188 -8.02 10.28 -1.55
CA MET A 188 -7.60 11.52 -0.89
C MET A 188 -8.68 12.61 -0.94
N LYS A 189 -9.25 12.87 -2.12
CA LYS A 189 -10.32 13.85 -2.30
C LYS A 189 -11.60 13.50 -1.53
N GLN A 190 -11.91 12.20 -1.43
CA GLN A 190 -13.11 11.76 -0.70
C GLN A 190 -12.91 11.80 0.81
N ALA A 191 -11.71 11.47 1.30
CA ALA A 191 -11.38 11.52 2.72
C ALA A 191 -11.41 12.93 3.28
N GLU A 192 -11.05 13.95 2.49
CA GLU A 192 -11.08 15.36 2.89
C GLU A 192 -12.43 15.78 3.49
N LYS A 193 -13.54 15.27 2.94
CA LYS A 193 -14.90 15.67 3.32
C LYS A 193 -15.58 14.73 4.33
N ARG A 194 -14.95 13.58 4.65
CA ARG A 194 -15.56 12.56 5.49
C ARG A 194 -15.15 12.72 6.95
N GLU A 195 -16.09 12.50 7.86
CA GLU A 195 -15.83 12.41 9.30
C GLU A 195 -15.21 11.06 9.66
N LYS A 196 -15.66 9.99 8.99
CA LYS A 196 -15.21 8.60 9.20
C LYS A 196 -14.93 7.96 7.86
N ILE A 197 -13.87 7.16 7.81
CA ILE A 197 -13.47 6.47 6.59
C ILE A 197 -12.84 5.12 6.93
N VAL A 198 -13.23 4.09 6.16
CA VAL A 198 -12.55 2.80 6.16
C VAL A 198 -11.84 2.66 4.81
N VAL A 199 -10.54 2.48 4.85
CA VAL A 199 -9.69 2.23 3.69
C VAL A 199 -9.10 0.84 3.81
N ALA A 200 -9.01 0.13 2.70
CA ALA A 200 -8.27 -1.10 2.62
C ALA A 200 -7.30 -1.09 1.46
N THR A 201 -6.15 -1.75 1.62
CA THR A 201 -5.28 -2.13 0.52
C THR A 201 -5.22 -3.65 0.50
N ALA A 202 -5.68 -4.27 -0.58
CA ALA A 202 -5.75 -5.73 -0.67
C ALA A 202 -5.41 -6.24 -2.06
N CYS A 203 -4.67 -7.35 -2.11
CA CYS A 203 -4.43 -8.10 -3.33
C CYS A 203 -5.35 -9.33 -3.39
N ARG A 204 -4.94 -10.39 -4.11
CA ARG A 204 -5.63 -11.68 -4.13
C ARG A 204 -5.42 -12.50 -2.85
N CYS A 205 -4.31 -12.30 -2.15
CA CYS A 205 -3.86 -13.16 -1.06
C CYS A 205 -4.02 -12.55 0.34
N HIS A 206 -3.73 -11.26 0.45
CA HIS A 206 -3.62 -10.55 1.73
C HIS A 206 -4.11 -9.11 1.57
N GLY A 207 -4.41 -8.49 2.70
CA GLY A 207 -4.83 -7.10 2.76
C GLY A 207 -4.72 -6.54 4.16
N VAL A 208 -4.83 -5.22 4.22
CA VAL A 208 -4.94 -4.46 5.46
C VAL A 208 -6.12 -3.52 5.35
N ILE A 209 -6.98 -3.54 6.36
CA ILE A 209 -8.13 -2.66 6.51
C ILE A 209 -7.78 -1.69 7.63
N THR A 210 -7.97 -0.39 7.43
CA THR A 210 -7.79 0.63 8.47
C THR A 210 -8.98 1.57 8.48
N ALA A 211 -9.58 1.70 9.65
CA ALA A 211 -10.65 2.63 9.96
C ALA A 211 -10.08 3.87 10.67
N LEU A 212 -10.45 5.04 10.15
CA LEU A 212 -10.03 6.34 10.63
C LEU A 212 -11.25 7.23 10.86
N LYS A 213 -11.16 8.12 11.85
CA LYS A 213 -12.16 9.15 12.14
C LYS A 213 -11.49 10.49 12.44
N ARG A 214 -12.19 11.58 12.19
CA ARG A 214 -11.78 12.91 12.68
C ARG A 214 -11.84 12.92 14.21
N ALA A 215 -10.94 13.69 14.80
CA ALA A 215 -10.88 13.90 16.24
C ALA A 215 -12.15 14.57 16.78
#